data_AF-A0A951F0M8-F1
#
_entry.id   AF-A0A951F0M8-F1
#
_cell.length_a   1.000
_cell.length_b   1.000
_cell.length_c   1.000
_cell.angle_alpha   90.00
_cell.angle_beta   90.00
_cell.angle_gamma   90.00
#
_symmetry.space_group_name_H-M   'P 1'
#
loop_
_entity.id
_entity.type
_entity.pdbx_description
1 polymer ?
#
loop_
_entity_poly.entity_id
_entity_poly.type
_entity_poly.pdbx_seq_one_letter_code
_entity_poly.pdbx_strand_id
1 'polypeptide(L)'
;MANTSTDVIRRYLAEAIRVEKEAESRLRTLAEQGDDAEVQAFFRLDADETSARHRRLSDRLAALGESPSPVKDFFQELFASAPKMQPDDSDGQSVVNNLILAFSIEKSKCAMYEALANVAVAASDPETEALARAIQAQANAAADKLWRFLPSRSKIAFNLSTAGEIDPAIETKAPDDRIIG
;
A
#
# COMPACT_ATOMS: atom_id res chain seq x y z
N MET A 1 -9.28 -19.12 29.11
CA MET A 1 -9.97 -17.86 29.46
C MET A 1 -10.44 -17.21 28.18
N ALA A 2 -11.62 -16.60 28.15
CA ALA A 2 -12.09 -15.87 26.97
C ALA A 2 -11.30 -14.55 26.84
N ASN A 3 -10.97 -14.15 25.62
CA ASN A 3 -10.31 -12.86 25.37
C ASN A 3 -11.26 -11.70 25.74
N THR A 4 -10.74 -10.63 26.32
CA THR A 4 -11.51 -9.38 26.48
C THR A 4 -11.65 -8.64 25.14
N SER A 5 -12.60 -7.71 25.04
CA SER A 5 -12.73 -6.85 23.86
C SER A 5 -11.45 -6.04 23.59
N THR A 6 -10.80 -5.56 24.65
CA THR A 6 -9.51 -4.87 24.57
C THR A 6 -8.41 -5.80 24.04
N ASP A 7 -8.36 -7.07 24.45
CA ASP A 7 -7.39 -8.04 23.90
C ASP A 7 -7.60 -8.30 22.41
N VAL A 8 -8.85 -8.24 21.92
CA VAL A 8 -9.12 -8.34 20.48
C VAL A 8 -8.62 -7.08 19.77
N ILE A 9 -8.95 -5.88 20.24
CA ILE A 9 -8.50 -4.61 19.63
C ILE A 9 -6.97 -4.53 19.59
N ARG A 10 -6.28 -4.83 20.70
CA ARG A 10 -4.81 -4.78 20.76
C ARG A 10 -4.16 -5.69 19.70
N ARG A 11 -4.74 -6.86 19.44
CA ARG A 11 -4.27 -7.77 18.39
C ARG A 11 -4.43 -7.23 16.99
N TYR A 12 -5.56 -6.60 16.68
CA TYR A 12 -5.75 -5.95 15.38
C TYR A 12 -4.81 -4.75 15.20
N LEU A 13 -4.59 -3.95 16.25
CA LEU A 13 -3.63 -2.85 16.22
C LEU A 13 -2.19 -3.34 16.03
N ALA A 14 -1.79 -4.38 16.75
CA ALA A 14 -0.45 -4.98 16.62
C ALA A 14 -0.20 -5.49 15.19
N GLU A 15 -1.20 -6.13 14.58
CA GLU A 15 -1.10 -6.57 13.19
C GLU A 15 -1.03 -5.39 12.22
N ALA A 16 -1.86 -4.36 12.41
CA ALA A 16 -1.82 -3.15 11.59
C ALA A 16 -0.46 -2.43 11.66
N ILE A 17 0.13 -2.34 12.87
CA ILE A 17 1.48 -1.79 13.08
C ILE A 17 2.52 -2.55 12.27
N ARG A 18 2.47 -3.88 12.29
CA ARG A 18 3.39 -4.72 11.53
C ARG A 18 3.21 -4.51 10.02
N VAL A 19 1.97 -4.50 9.53
CA VAL A 19 1.66 -4.26 8.11
C VAL A 19 2.15 -2.89 7.64
N GLU A 20 1.94 -1.82 8.42
CA GLU A 20 2.44 -0.50 8.06
C GLU A 20 3.99 -0.48 8.02
N LYS A 21 4.67 -1.14 8.97
CA LYS A 21 6.13 -1.20 8.99
C LYS A 21 6.70 -1.95 7.79
N GLU A 22 6.10 -3.10 7.43
CA GLU A 22 6.50 -3.88 6.26
C GLU A 22 6.23 -3.10 4.96
N ALA A 23 5.07 -2.44 4.86
CA ALA A 23 4.73 -1.60 3.72
C ALA A 23 5.67 -0.40 3.58
N GLU A 24 6.05 0.26 4.69
CA GLU A 24 7.02 1.38 4.66
C GLU A 24 8.34 0.91 4.04
N SER A 25 8.90 -0.19 4.57
CA SER A 25 10.15 -0.76 4.07
C SER A 25 10.04 -1.06 2.56
N ARG A 26 8.94 -1.69 2.15
CA ARG A 26 8.70 -2.02 0.74
C ARG A 26 8.61 -0.77 -0.13
N LEU A 27 7.83 0.24 0.27
CA LEU A 27 7.68 1.49 -0.49
C LEU A 27 9.01 2.23 -0.62
N ARG A 28 9.84 2.25 0.43
CA ARG A 28 11.20 2.82 0.35
C ARG A 28 12.07 2.08 -0.66
N THR A 29 12.05 0.74 -0.67
CA THR A 29 12.76 -0.03 -1.69
C THR A 29 12.23 0.25 -3.10
N LEU A 30 10.91 0.33 -3.28
CA LEU A 30 10.30 0.62 -4.59
C LEU A 30 10.66 2.02 -5.09
N ALA A 31 10.81 3.00 -4.19
CA ALA A 31 11.24 4.35 -4.53
C ALA A 31 12.70 4.44 -5.05
N GLU A 32 13.52 3.43 -4.75
CA GLU A 32 14.91 3.33 -5.22
C GLU A 32 15.03 2.54 -6.52
N GLN A 33 13.94 1.92 -6.99
CA GLN A 33 13.89 1.09 -8.19
C GLN A 33 13.24 1.82 -9.37
N GLY A 34 13.63 1.44 -10.58
CA GLY A 34 13.07 1.97 -11.83
C GLY A 34 13.59 3.36 -12.22
N ASP A 35 12.96 3.94 -13.25
CA ASP A 35 13.38 5.18 -13.93
C ASP A 35 12.28 6.24 -14.02
N ASP A 36 11.08 5.98 -13.45
CA ASP A 36 9.99 6.94 -13.39
C ASP A 36 10.07 7.81 -12.13
N ALA A 37 10.63 9.02 -12.29
CA ALA A 37 10.84 9.96 -11.20
C ALA A 37 9.54 10.39 -10.47
N GLU A 38 8.39 10.43 -11.17
CA GLU A 38 7.11 10.80 -10.58
C GLU A 38 6.60 9.68 -9.68
N VAL A 39 6.67 8.44 -10.15
CA VAL A 39 6.30 7.25 -9.37
C VAL A 39 7.23 7.08 -8.15
N GLN A 40 8.54 7.28 -8.32
CA GLN A 40 9.51 7.25 -7.21
C GLN A 40 9.25 8.35 -6.17
N ALA A 41 8.89 9.56 -6.60
CA ALA A 41 8.51 10.63 -5.69
C ALA A 41 7.25 10.26 -4.91
N PHE A 42 6.25 9.66 -5.57
CA PHE A 42 5.05 9.19 -4.91
C PHE A 42 5.33 8.10 -3.88
N PHE A 43 6.16 7.09 -4.20
CA PHE A 43 6.53 6.04 -3.24
C PHE A 43 7.25 6.59 -2.00
N ARG A 44 8.11 7.61 -2.14
CA ARG A 44 8.73 8.29 -0.99
C ARG A 44 7.71 8.97 -0.11
N LEU A 45 6.79 9.73 -0.72
CA LEU A 45 5.71 10.40 0.00
C LEU A 45 4.84 9.38 0.76
N ASP A 46 4.40 8.32 0.09
CA ASP A 46 3.53 7.30 0.68
C ASP A 46 4.26 6.50 1.78
N ALA A 47 5.58 6.29 1.66
CA ALA A 47 6.39 5.69 2.73
C ALA A 47 6.41 6.57 3.99
N ASP A 48 6.53 7.90 3.83
CA ASP A 48 6.52 8.83 4.97
C ASP A 48 5.13 8.94 5.60
N GLU A 49 4.06 8.95 4.79
CA GLU A 49 2.67 8.88 5.27
C GLU A 49 2.41 7.59 6.04
N THR A 50 2.87 6.45 5.50
CA THR A 50 2.84 5.11 6.13
C THR A 50 3.57 5.11 7.47
N SER A 51 4.75 5.74 7.56
CA SER A 51 5.48 5.87 8.83
C SER A 51 4.70 6.67 9.88
N ALA A 52 3.99 7.72 9.45
CA ALA A 52 3.10 8.50 10.30
C ALA A 52 1.90 7.67 10.80
N ARG A 53 1.30 6.83 9.93
CA ARG A 53 0.22 5.89 10.31
C ARG A 53 0.71 4.90 11.37
N HIS A 54 1.88 4.29 11.15
CA HIS A 54 2.52 3.38 12.09
C HIS A 54 2.68 3.99 13.50
N ARG A 55 3.14 5.25 13.58
CA ARG A 55 3.29 5.96 14.86
C ARG A 55 1.96 6.13 15.57
N ARG A 56 0.92 6.62 14.87
CA ARG A 56 -0.42 6.82 15.44
C ARG A 56 -1.04 5.52 15.96
N LEU A 57 -0.85 4.41 15.25
CA LEU A 57 -1.31 3.09 15.70
C LEU A 57 -0.55 2.62 16.94
N SER A 58 0.77 2.84 16.98
CA SER A 58 1.62 2.52 18.12
C SER A 58 1.22 3.30 19.36
N ASP A 59 0.94 4.60 19.21
CA ASP A 59 0.43 5.46 20.27
C ASP A 59 -0.92 4.95 20.79
N ARG A 60 -1.83 4.53 19.88
CA ARG A 60 -3.12 3.96 20.26
C ARG A 60 -2.97 2.64 21.02
N LEU A 61 -2.10 1.75 20.55
CA LEU A 61 -1.83 0.48 21.23
C LEU A 61 -1.25 0.71 22.63
N ALA A 62 -0.31 1.65 22.77
CA ALA A 62 0.28 2.01 24.06
C ALA A 62 -0.76 2.58 25.03
N ALA A 63 -1.68 3.42 24.56
CA ALA A 63 -2.78 3.95 25.38
C ALA A 63 -3.72 2.86 25.91
N LEU A 64 -3.84 1.74 25.19
CA LEU A 64 -4.62 0.58 25.62
C LEU A 64 -3.85 -0.33 26.58
N GLY A 65 -2.56 -0.10 26.85
CA GLY A 65 -1.72 -0.93 27.72
C GLY A 65 -1.12 -2.17 27.05
N GLU A 66 -0.42 -3.01 27.83
CA GLU A 66 0.32 -4.16 27.28
C GLU A 66 -0.59 -5.14 26.52
N SER A 67 -0.15 -5.51 25.32
CA SER A 67 -0.84 -6.50 24.50
C SER A 67 -0.56 -7.91 25.01
N PRO A 68 -1.58 -8.79 25.10
CA PRO A 68 -1.31 -10.21 25.22
C PRO A 68 -0.48 -10.68 24.00
N SER A 69 0.26 -11.78 24.23
CA SER A 69 1.25 -12.48 23.40
C SER A 69 1.13 -12.36 21.87
N PRO A 70 2.25 -12.52 21.13
CA PRO A 70 2.31 -12.29 19.67
C PRO A 70 1.25 -13.08 18.89
N VAL A 71 0.59 -12.38 17.96
CA VAL A 71 -0.42 -12.94 17.05
C VAL A 71 0.29 -13.69 15.91
N LYS A 72 -0.32 -14.78 15.46
CA LYS A 72 0.11 -15.50 14.26
C LYS A 72 -0.09 -14.63 13.02
N ASP A 73 0.92 -14.51 12.19
CA ASP A 73 0.98 -13.60 11.05
C ASP A 73 0.01 -13.96 9.91
N PHE A 74 -1.18 -13.36 9.89
CA PHE A 74 -2.10 -13.53 8.75
C PHE A 74 -1.59 -12.76 7.51
N PHE A 75 -1.00 -11.58 7.70
CA PHE A 75 -0.45 -10.80 6.59
C PHE A 75 0.89 -11.30 6.05
N GLN A 76 1.75 -11.97 6.84
CA GLN A 76 2.97 -12.56 6.27
C GLN A 76 2.65 -13.59 5.19
N GLU A 77 1.57 -14.37 5.32
CA GLU A 77 1.19 -15.33 4.29
C GLU A 77 0.79 -14.62 2.98
N LEU A 78 0.13 -13.47 3.07
CA LEU A 78 -0.20 -12.62 1.91
C LEU A 78 1.06 -12.07 1.23
N PHE A 79 2.05 -11.62 1.99
CA PHE A 79 3.33 -11.11 1.44
C PHE A 79 4.28 -12.22 0.98
N ALA A 80 4.27 -13.39 1.63
CA ALA A 80 5.10 -14.54 1.28
C ALA A 80 4.60 -15.29 0.04
N SER A 81 3.29 -15.21 -0.23
CA SER A 81 2.66 -15.77 -1.43
C SER A 81 2.63 -14.79 -2.61
N ALA A 82 2.99 -13.52 -2.41
CA ALA A 82 3.20 -12.60 -3.52
C ALA A 82 4.27 -13.20 -4.45
N PRO A 83 4.00 -13.29 -5.78
CA PRO A 83 4.98 -13.80 -6.72
C PRO A 83 6.30 -13.07 -6.50
N LYS A 84 7.42 -13.81 -6.47
CA LYS A 84 8.74 -13.20 -6.60
C LYS A 84 8.80 -12.59 -8.00
N MET A 85 8.30 -11.36 -8.12
CA MET A 85 8.53 -10.51 -9.29
C MET A 85 10.03 -10.21 -9.23
N GLN A 86 10.81 -11.06 -9.91
CA GLN A 86 12.22 -10.79 -10.10
C GLN A 86 12.29 -9.51 -10.94
N PRO A 87 13.05 -8.50 -10.50
CA PRO A 87 13.35 -7.38 -11.36
C PRO A 87 14.22 -7.96 -12.48
N ASP A 88 13.65 -8.12 -13.66
CA ASP A 88 14.48 -8.08 -14.86
C ASP A 88 14.81 -6.58 -15.04
N ASP A 89 16.08 -6.23 -14.81
CA ASP A 89 16.57 -4.84 -14.74
C ASP A 89 16.49 -4.10 -16.10
N SER A 90 15.86 -4.70 -17.12
CA SER A 90 15.97 -4.26 -18.52
C SER A 90 14.69 -3.70 -19.16
N ASP A 91 13.51 -3.81 -18.55
CA ASP A 91 12.26 -3.35 -19.19
C ASP A 91 11.33 -2.59 -18.23
N GLY A 92 10.69 -1.50 -18.71
CA GLY A 92 9.69 -0.69 -17.98
C GLY A 92 8.50 -1.48 -17.39
N GLN A 93 8.43 -2.78 -17.68
CA GLN A 93 7.56 -3.77 -17.04
C GLN A 93 7.76 -3.86 -15.52
N SER A 94 8.97 -3.54 -15.02
CA SER A 94 9.25 -3.46 -13.57
C SER A 94 8.42 -2.38 -12.86
N VAL A 95 8.25 -1.19 -13.46
CA VAL A 95 7.47 -0.08 -12.87
C VAL A 95 5.98 -0.43 -12.77
N VAL A 96 5.41 -1.06 -13.81
CA VAL A 96 4.00 -1.48 -13.80
C VAL A 96 3.74 -2.51 -12.71
N ASN A 97 4.62 -3.51 -12.60
CA ASN A 97 4.53 -4.53 -11.56
C ASN A 97 4.61 -3.93 -10.15
N ASN A 98 5.51 -2.96 -9.95
CA ASN A 98 5.65 -2.24 -8.69
C ASN A 98 4.38 -1.43 -8.33
N LEU A 99 3.76 -0.77 -9.31
CA LEU A 99 2.49 -0.06 -9.13
C LEU A 99 1.35 -1.02 -8.76
N ILE A 100 1.24 -2.17 -9.42
CA ILE A 100 0.23 -3.21 -9.12
C ILE A 100 0.41 -3.74 -7.69
N LEU A 101 1.66 -4.02 -7.30
CA LEU A 101 1.97 -4.49 -5.96
C LEU A 101 1.60 -3.44 -4.91
N ALA A 102 2.04 -2.20 -5.06
CA ALA A 102 1.72 -1.12 -4.13
C ALA A 102 0.22 -0.89 -4.01
N PHE A 103 -0.52 -0.90 -5.13
CA PHE A 103 -1.97 -0.77 -5.14
C PHE A 103 -2.65 -1.89 -4.34
N SER A 104 -2.18 -3.12 -4.53
CA SER A 104 -2.70 -4.30 -3.84
C SER A 104 -2.47 -4.21 -2.32
N ILE A 105 -1.30 -3.70 -1.91
CA ILE A 105 -1.00 -3.45 -0.49
C ILE A 105 -1.97 -2.41 0.09
N GLU A 106 -2.13 -1.25 -0.55
CA GLU A 106 -2.98 -0.18 -0.03
C GLU A 106 -4.47 -0.58 0.01
N LYS A 107 -4.98 -1.34 -0.96
CA LYS A 107 -6.35 -1.89 -0.88
C LYS A 107 -6.49 -2.99 0.17
N SER A 108 -5.47 -3.81 0.40
CA SER A 108 -5.47 -4.79 1.50
C SER A 108 -5.53 -4.09 2.86
N LYS A 109 -4.79 -2.99 3.03
CA LYS A 109 -4.89 -2.11 4.20
C LYS A 109 -6.30 -1.56 4.38
N CYS A 110 -6.97 -1.12 3.30
CA CYS A 110 -8.36 -0.64 3.40
C CYS A 110 -9.29 -1.68 4.02
N ALA A 111 -9.15 -2.95 3.63
CA ALA A 111 -9.93 -4.06 4.21
C ALA A 111 -9.54 -4.34 5.67
N MET A 112 -8.24 -4.29 6.00
CA MET A 112 -7.75 -4.44 7.37
C MET A 112 -8.35 -3.37 8.31
N TYR A 113 -8.35 -2.11 7.87
CA TYR A 113 -8.89 -1.01 8.66
C TYR A 113 -10.42 -1.03 8.76
N GLU A 114 -11.12 -1.55 7.75
CA GLU A 114 -12.55 -1.86 7.86
C GLU A 114 -12.81 -2.84 9.01
N ALA A 115 -12.04 -3.93 9.06
CA ALA A 115 -12.18 -4.93 10.11
C ALA A 115 -11.85 -4.36 11.50
N LEU A 116 -10.77 -3.58 11.63
CA LEU A 116 -10.41 -2.91 12.89
C LEU A 116 -11.50 -1.93 13.35
N ALA A 117 -12.06 -1.12 12.44
CA ALA A 117 -13.12 -0.18 12.77
C ALA A 117 -14.38 -0.89 13.30
N ASN A 118 -14.82 -1.97 12.63
CA ASN A 118 -16.01 -2.71 13.06
C ASN A 118 -15.81 -3.43 14.41
N VAL A 119 -14.61 -3.96 14.66
CA VAL A 119 -14.27 -4.54 15.97
C VAL A 119 -14.25 -3.48 17.06
N ALA A 120 -13.73 -2.28 16.77
CA ALA A 120 -13.73 -1.16 17.70
C ALA A 120 -15.15 -0.70 18.03
N VAL A 121 -16.06 -0.62 17.04
CA VAL A 121 -17.49 -0.36 17.25
C VAL A 121 -18.11 -1.40 18.18
N ALA A 122 -17.89 -2.70 17.91
CA ALA A 122 -18.42 -3.78 18.73
C ALA A 122 -17.90 -3.75 20.18
N ALA A 123 -16.69 -3.22 20.38
CA ALA A 123 -16.05 -3.04 21.67
C ALA A 123 -16.41 -1.71 22.37
N SER A 124 -17.22 -0.84 21.74
CA SER A 124 -17.51 0.52 22.22
C SER A 124 -16.24 1.38 22.40
N ASP A 125 -15.28 1.25 21.47
CA ASP A 125 -14.05 2.03 21.41
C ASP A 125 -14.08 3.04 20.25
N PRO A 126 -14.69 4.23 20.44
CA PRO A 126 -14.84 5.22 19.38
C PRO A 126 -13.50 5.83 18.93
N GLU A 127 -12.49 5.80 19.79
CA GLU A 127 -11.18 6.40 19.49
C GLU A 127 -10.39 5.52 18.51
N THR A 128 -10.43 4.19 18.71
CA THR A 128 -9.86 3.24 17.75
C THR A 128 -10.64 3.23 16.44
N GLU A 129 -11.97 3.30 16.49
CA GLU A 129 -12.81 3.40 15.28
C GLU A 129 -12.43 4.61 14.43
N ALA A 130 -12.40 5.80 15.03
CA ALA A 130 -12.07 7.04 14.34
C ALA A 130 -10.65 7.00 13.73
N LEU A 131 -9.68 6.44 14.46
CA LEU A 131 -8.33 6.24 13.96
C LEU A 131 -8.30 5.31 12.73
N ALA A 132 -8.96 4.15 12.82
CA ALA A 132 -9.02 3.18 11.74
C ALA A 132 -9.67 3.77 10.48
N ARG A 133 -10.79 4.48 10.63
CA ARG A 133 -11.49 5.17 9.53
C ARG A 133 -10.64 6.26 8.88
N ALA A 134 -9.96 7.07 9.69
CA ALA A 134 -9.08 8.12 9.18
C ALA A 134 -7.92 7.54 8.36
N ILE A 135 -7.30 6.47 8.86
CA ILE A 135 -6.21 5.79 8.16
C ILE A 135 -6.72 5.07 6.90
N GLN A 136 -7.88 4.43 6.95
CA GLN A 136 -8.52 3.79 5.80
C GLN A 136 -8.72 4.79 4.64
N ALA A 137 -9.18 6.00 4.94
CA ALA A 137 -9.34 7.04 3.94
C ALA A 137 -8.00 7.45 3.30
N GLN A 138 -6.93 7.54 4.08
CA GLN A 138 -5.57 7.81 3.59
C GLN A 138 -5.08 6.69 2.66
N ALA A 139 -5.23 5.43 3.07
CA ALA A 139 -4.85 4.26 2.26
C ALA A 139 -5.65 4.20 0.94
N ASN A 140 -6.94 4.52 0.99
CA ASN A 140 -7.76 4.58 -0.22
C ASN A 140 -7.29 5.68 -1.19
N ALA A 141 -6.95 6.86 -0.66
CA ALA A 141 -6.43 7.96 -1.48
C ALA A 141 -5.07 7.61 -2.12
N ALA A 142 -4.19 6.91 -1.41
CA ALA A 142 -2.94 6.40 -1.96
C ALA A 142 -3.20 5.38 -3.08
N ALA A 143 -4.11 4.43 -2.86
CA ALA A 143 -4.50 3.44 -3.86
C ALA A 143 -5.09 4.10 -5.12
N ASP A 144 -5.92 5.14 -4.98
CA ASP A 144 -6.49 5.86 -6.11
C ASP A 144 -5.41 6.59 -6.94
N LYS A 145 -4.37 7.12 -6.29
CA LYS A 145 -3.21 7.70 -6.98
C LYS A 145 -2.42 6.64 -7.74
N LEU A 146 -2.13 5.50 -7.11
CA LEU A 146 -1.44 4.37 -7.75
C LEU A 146 -2.19 3.86 -8.97
N TRP A 147 -3.52 3.75 -8.85
CA TRP A 147 -4.39 3.34 -9.96
C TRP A 147 -4.28 4.28 -11.17
N ARG A 148 -4.15 5.59 -10.94
CA ARG A 148 -4.02 6.59 -12.02
C ARG A 148 -2.70 6.53 -12.78
N PHE A 149 -1.62 6.02 -12.16
CA PHE A 149 -0.36 5.81 -12.88
C PHE A 149 -0.43 4.64 -13.87
N LEU A 150 -1.22 3.60 -13.57
CA LEU A 150 -1.22 2.35 -14.33
C LEU A 150 -1.48 2.52 -15.84
N PRO A 151 -2.49 3.28 -16.31
CA PRO A 151 -2.79 3.37 -17.74
C PRO A 151 -1.66 3.99 -18.57
N SER A 152 -1.05 5.07 -18.07
CA SER A 152 0.04 5.75 -18.80
C SER A 152 1.33 4.93 -18.75
N ARG A 153 1.66 4.34 -17.59
CA ARG A 153 2.93 3.62 -17.42
C ARG A 153 2.93 2.25 -18.11
N SER A 154 1.78 1.60 -18.18
CA SER A 154 1.62 0.38 -18.99
C SER A 154 1.81 0.64 -20.49
N LYS A 155 1.30 1.76 -21.02
CA LYS A 155 1.54 2.16 -22.42
C LYS A 155 3.00 2.49 -22.69
N ILE A 156 3.67 3.20 -21.78
CA ILE A 156 5.11 3.49 -21.91
C ILE A 156 5.92 2.18 -21.93
N ALA A 157 5.65 1.27 -20.99
CA ALA A 157 6.30 -0.03 -20.96
C ALA A 157 6.08 -0.81 -22.26
N PHE A 158 4.84 -0.85 -22.77
CA PHE A 158 4.53 -1.48 -24.06
C PHE A 158 5.32 -0.87 -25.22
N ASN A 159 5.34 0.46 -25.33
CA ASN A 159 6.05 1.15 -26.41
C ASN A 159 7.56 0.90 -26.36
N LEU A 160 8.16 0.86 -25.16
CA LEU A 160 9.58 0.54 -24.99
C LEU A 160 9.89 -0.90 -25.45
N SER A 161 9.06 -1.87 -25.06
CA SER A 161 9.23 -3.28 -25.44
C SER A 161 8.92 -3.56 -26.92
N THR A 162 8.17 -2.69 -27.60
CA THR A 162 7.77 -2.84 -29.01
C THR A 162 8.45 -1.84 -29.95
N ALA A 163 9.41 -1.05 -29.47
CA ALA A 163 10.11 -0.04 -30.25
C ALA A 163 10.82 -0.59 -31.51
N GLY A 164 11.09 -1.89 -31.56
CA GLY A 164 11.64 -2.59 -32.74
C GLY A 164 10.61 -3.12 -33.75
N GLU A 165 9.31 -3.11 -33.43
CA GLU A 165 8.22 -3.67 -34.26
C GLU A 165 7.34 -2.61 -34.93
N ILE A 166 7.27 -1.38 -34.41
CA ILE A 166 6.35 -0.35 -34.89
C ILE A 166 7.01 0.53 -35.96
N ASP A 167 6.44 0.54 -37.17
CA ASP A 167 6.80 1.47 -38.25
C ASP A 167 6.68 2.93 -37.75
N PRO A 168 7.74 3.75 -37.81
CA PRO A 168 7.72 5.15 -37.36
C PRO A 168 6.67 6.03 -38.09
N ALA A 169 6.06 5.54 -39.17
CA ALA A 169 4.94 6.20 -39.84
C ALA A 169 3.60 6.10 -39.09
N ILE A 170 3.46 5.22 -38.09
CA ILE A 170 2.26 5.14 -37.25
C ILE A 170 2.51 5.97 -35.99
N GLU A 171 2.39 7.28 -36.15
CA GLU A 171 2.41 8.26 -35.07
C GLU A 171 1.28 7.94 -34.07
N THR A 172 1.61 7.25 -32.97
CA THR A 172 0.67 7.01 -31.87
C THR A 172 0.49 8.30 -31.08
N LYS A 173 -0.40 9.17 -31.56
CA LYS A 173 -0.94 10.30 -30.78
C LYS A 173 -1.73 9.75 -29.59
N ALA A 174 -1.04 9.45 -28.50
CA ALA A 174 -1.68 9.32 -27.20
C ALA A 174 -1.96 10.73 -26.65
N PRO A 175 -3.19 11.04 -26.19
CA PRO A 175 -3.44 12.29 -25.47
C PRO A 175 -2.59 12.32 -24.19
N ASP A 176 -2.00 13.49 -23.93
CA ASP A 176 -1.23 13.76 -22.71
C ASP A 176 -2.19 13.86 -21.51
N ASP A 177 -2.09 12.89 -20.60
CA ASP A 177 -2.91 12.86 -19.37
C ASP A 177 -2.60 14.04 -18.44
N ARG A 178 -1.53 14.84 -18.69
CA ARG A 178 -1.29 16.12 -18.01
C ARG A 178 -2.33 17.20 -18.34
N ILE A 179 -3.19 16.97 -19.32
CA ILE A 179 -4.20 17.94 -19.79
C ILE A 179 -5.58 17.70 -19.14
N ILE A 180 -5.81 16.56 -18.48
CA ILE A 180 -7.09 16.27 -17.83
C ILE A 180 -6.90 16.47 -16.32
N GLY A 181 -7.05 17.73 -15.90
CA GLY A 181 -7.10 18.16 -14.50
C GLY A 181 -8.41 17.81 -13.80
#